data_AF-A0AAV7S133-F1
#
_entry.id   AF-A0AAV7S133-F1
#
_cell.length_a   1.000
_cell.length_b   1.000
_cell.length_c   1.000
_cell.angle_alpha   90.00
_cell.angle_beta   90.00
_cell.angle_gamma   90.00
#
_symmetry.space_group_name_H-M   'P 1'
#
loop_
_entity.id
_entity.type
_entity.pdbx_description
1 polymer ?
#
loop_
_entity_poly.entity_id
_entity_poly.type
_entity_poly.pdbx_seq_one_letter_code
_entity_poly.pdbx_strand_id
1 'polypeptide(L)'
;MESHVEGMLIQLLGRDTFSSQLVVERAHRVLQVRPLPSAPPRPIIARILNYGDRDAALRRACELKSLTHEGAAVSQYPDFTQQVQDARRQCIPGERQLREMRLEYRMLYPSRL
;
A
#
# COMPACT_ATOMS: atom_id res chain seq x y z
N MET A 1 -8.59 -12.57 10.79
CA MET A 1 -8.57 -11.32 9.97
C MET A 1 -7.75 -11.52 8.71
N GLU A 2 -6.70 -12.32 8.81
CA GLU A 2 -5.79 -12.81 7.79
C GLU A 2 -6.54 -13.31 6.54
N SER A 3 -7.39 -14.32 6.68
CA SER A 3 -8.15 -14.90 5.55
C SER A 3 -9.08 -13.92 4.86
N HIS A 4 -9.62 -12.95 5.60
CA HIS A 4 -10.42 -11.88 5.02
C HIS A 4 -9.55 -10.91 4.20
N VAL A 5 -8.37 -10.55 4.71
CA VAL A 5 -7.41 -9.71 3.97
C VAL A 5 -6.87 -10.42 2.73
N GLU A 6 -6.61 -11.73 2.81
CA GLU A 6 -6.23 -12.56 1.65
C GLU A 6 -7.30 -12.49 0.56
N GLY A 7 -8.56 -12.78 0.92
CA GLY A 7 -9.69 -12.70 -0.02
C GLY A 7 -9.88 -11.30 -0.59
N MET A 8 -9.78 -10.27 0.26
CA MET A 8 -9.90 -8.87 -0.17
C MET A 8 -8.78 -8.47 -1.15
N LEU A 9 -7.53 -8.88 -0.90
CA LEU A 9 -6.40 -8.58 -1.79
C LEU A 9 -6.56 -9.29 -3.14
N ILE A 10 -6.97 -10.56 -3.15
CA ILE A 10 -7.23 -11.32 -4.39
C ILE A 10 -8.37 -10.67 -5.19
N GLN A 11 -9.45 -10.26 -4.53
CA GLN A 11 -10.57 -9.57 -5.17
C GLN A 11 -10.18 -8.20 -5.74
N LEU A 12 -9.33 -7.46 -5.03
CA LEU A 12 -8.93 -6.10 -5.42
C LEU A 12 -7.88 -6.08 -6.55
N LEU A 13 -6.93 -7.01 -6.53
CA LEU A 13 -5.73 -6.96 -7.37
C LEU A 13 -5.70 -8.04 -8.45
N GLY A 14 -6.63 -9.00 -8.40
CA GLY A 14 -6.63 -10.15 -9.30
C GLY A 14 -5.76 -11.28 -8.77
N ARG A 15 -6.20 -12.52 -9.02
CA ARG A 15 -5.48 -13.73 -8.57
C ARG A 15 -4.16 -13.93 -9.32
N ASP A 16 -4.08 -13.42 -10.54
CA ASP A 16 -2.90 -13.43 -11.42
C ASP A 16 -1.73 -12.58 -10.90
N THR A 17 -2.00 -11.63 -10.00
CA THR A 17 -0.96 -10.78 -9.38
C THR A 17 -0.07 -11.55 -8.41
N PHE A 18 -0.59 -12.61 -7.81
CA PHE A 18 0.07 -13.34 -6.73
C PHE A 18 0.64 -14.67 -7.22
N SER A 19 1.57 -15.23 -6.45
CA SER A 19 1.98 -16.62 -6.56
C SER A 19 0.80 -17.57 -6.33
N SER A 20 1.01 -18.88 -6.53
CA SER A 20 -0.05 -19.89 -6.40
C SER A 20 -0.83 -19.82 -5.08
N GLN A 21 -0.21 -19.32 -4.02
CA GLN A 21 -0.85 -19.11 -2.72
C GLN A 21 -0.35 -17.82 -2.05
N LEU A 22 -1.18 -16.77 -2.07
CA LEU A 22 -0.99 -15.60 -1.21
C LEU A 22 -1.18 -16.02 0.26
N VAL A 23 -0.17 -15.77 1.09
CA VAL A 23 -0.21 -16.03 2.54
C VAL A 23 0.00 -14.74 3.31
N VAL A 24 -0.99 -14.39 4.14
CA VAL A 24 -0.92 -13.27 5.09
C VAL A 24 -0.57 -13.82 6.47
N GLU A 25 0.67 -13.58 6.92
CA GLU A 25 1.16 -14.04 8.23
C GLU A 25 0.40 -13.38 9.38
N ARG A 26 0.06 -12.10 9.22
CA ARG A 26 -0.60 -11.30 10.25
C ARG A 26 -1.41 -10.19 9.63
N ALA A 27 -2.63 -10.00 10.08
CA ALA A 27 -3.44 -8.84 9.74
C ALA A 27 -4.11 -8.26 10.97
N HIS A 28 -3.97 -6.95 11.16
CA HIS A 28 -4.61 -6.25 12.27
C HIS A 28 -4.95 -4.80 11.90
N ARG A 29 -5.86 -4.19 12.65
CA ARG A 29 -6.15 -2.76 12.54
C ARG A 29 -5.13 -1.98 13.38
N VAL A 30 -4.77 -0.77 12.93
CA VAL A 30 -3.92 0.14 13.72
C VAL A 30 -4.57 0.41 15.08
N LEU A 31 -3.75 0.51 16.13
CA LEU A 31 -4.18 0.85 17.48
C LEU A 31 -4.50 2.35 17.59
N GLN A 32 -5.62 2.75 16.99
CA GLN A 32 -6.20 4.09 17.09
C GLN A 32 -7.58 4.03 17.75
N VAL A 33 -8.01 5.16 18.32
CA VAL A 33 -9.39 5.35 18.83
C VAL A 33 -10.37 4.93 17.74
N ARG A 34 -11.45 4.25 18.15
CA ARG A 34 -12.47 3.83 17.19
C ARG A 34 -13.08 5.07 16.54
N PRO A 35 -13.01 5.19 15.20
CA PRO A 35 -13.60 6.32 14.50
C PRO A 35 -15.12 6.34 14.67
N LEU A 36 -15.72 7.52 14.49
CA LEU A 36 -17.17 7.68 14.37
C LEU A 36 -17.70 6.85 13.19
N PRO A 37 -18.98 6.43 13.18
CA PRO A 37 -19.55 5.63 12.09
C PRO A 37 -19.46 6.31 10.72
N SER A 38 -19.43 7.64 10.67
CA SER A 38 -19.30 8.44 9.44
C SER A 38 -17.85 8.67 8.99
N ALA A 39 -16.86 8.32 9.82
CA ALA A 39 -15.45 8.53 9.55
C ALA A 39 -14.81 7.29 8.91
N PRO A 40 -13.70 7.46 8.15
CA PRO A 40 -13.01 6.34 7.53
C PRO A 40 -12.61 5.25 8.55
N PRO A 41 -12.66 3.97 8.16
CA PRO A 41 -12.26 2.88 9.04
C PRO A 41 -10.75 2.95 9.34
N ARG A 42 -10.33 2.40 10.48
CA ARG A 42 -8.89 2.32 10.85
C ARG A 42 -8.10 1.57 9.78
N PRO A 43 -6.89 2.00 9.40
CA PRO A 43 -6.09 1.26 8.44
C PRO A 43 -5.81 -0.17 8.89
N ILE A 44 -5.64 -1.07 7.92
CA ILE A 44 -5.21 -2.45 8.15
C ILE A 44 -3.70 -2.51 7.90
N ILE A 45 -2.96 -3.05 8.85
CA ILE A 45 -1.57 -3.45 8.66
C ILE A 45 -1.57 -4.95 8.38
N ALA A 46 -1.08 -5.33 7.21
CA ALA A 46 -0.96 -6.73 6.78
C ALA A 46 0.51 -7.06 6.52
N ARG A 47 0.99 -8.14 7.14
CA ARG A 47 2.29 -8.73 6.88
C ARG A 47 2.10 -9.92 5.95
N ILE A 48 2.61 -9.79 4.72
CA ILE A 48 2.59 -10.85 3.71
C ILE A 48 3.86 -11.68 3.86
N LEU A 49 3.72 -13.00 3.82
CA LEU A 49 4.83 -13.95 4.01
C LEU A 49 5.91 -13.78 2.93
N ASN A 50 5.48 -13.75 1.67
CA ASN A 50 6.38 -13.64 0.52
C ASN A 50 6.58 -12.19 0.11
N TYR A 51 7.83 -11.73 0.10
CA TYR A 51 8.17 -10.37 -0.34
C TYR A 51 7.83 -10.13 -1.81
N GLY A 52 7.86 -11.16 -2.65
CA GLY A 52 7.48 -11.08 -4.06
C GLY A 52 5.99 -10.74 -4.22
N ASP A 53 5.12 -11.41 -3.47
CA ASP A 53 3.67 -11.15 -3.45
C ASP A 53 3.35 -9.76 -2.89
N ARG A 54 4.08 -9.34 -1.84
CA ARG A 54 3.98 -7.97 -1.31
C ARG A 54 4.33 -6.92 -2.37
N ASP A 55 5.45 -7.10 -3.06
CA ASP A 55 5.91 -6.13 -4.06
C ASP A 55 5.03 -6.14 -5.31
N ALA A 56 4.55 -7.31 -5.73
CA ALA A 56 3.57 -7.44 -6.80
C ALA A 56 2.26 -6.71 -6.46
N ALA A 57 1.76 -6.87 -5.23
CA ALA A 57 0.57 -6.16 -4.76
C ALA A 57 0.72 -4.64 -4.84
N LEU A 58 1.84 -4.11 -4.34
CA LEU A 58 2.11 -2.66 -4.36
C LEU A 58 2.25 -2.13 -5.79
N ARG A 59 2.94 -2.85 -6.68
CA ARG A 59 3.05 -2.48 -8.10
C ARG A 59 1.68 -2.47 -8.77
N ARG A 60 0.89 -3.53 -8.58
CA ARG A 60 -0.43 -3.66 -9.16
C ARG A 60 -1.38 -2.57 -8.69
N ALA A 61 -1.33 -2.22 -7.41
CA ALA A 61 -2.09 -1.11 -6.85
C ALA A 61 -1.76 0.23 -7.54
N CYS A 62 -0.48 0.50 -7.80
CA CYS A 62 -0.05 1.70 -8.53
C CYS A 62 -0.53 1.71 -9.99
N GLU A 63 -0.53 0.56 -10.67
CA GLU A 63 -0.99 0.44 -12.05
C GLU A 63 -2.50 0.69 -12.19
N LEU A 64 -3.29 0.13 -11.27
CA LEU A 64 -4.74 0.24 -11.30
C LEU A 64 -5.24 1.66 -10.97
N LYS A 65 -4.42 2.50 -10.33
CA LYS A 65 -4.67 3.90 -9.92
C LYS A 65 -5.86 4.15 -8.99
N SER A 66 -6.93 3.38 -9.11
CA SER A 66 -8.13 3.40 -8.28
C SER A 66 -8.50 1.97 -7.91
N LEU A 67 -8.56 1.67 -6.62
CA LEU A 67 -9.03 0.40 -6.09
C LEU A 67 -10.36 0.64 -5.40
N THR A 68 -11.34 -0.21 -5.66
CA THR A 68 -12.67 -0.12 -5.05
C THR A 68 -13.04 -1.47 -4.43
N HIS A 69 -13.39 -1.44 -3.14
CA HIS A 69 -13.91 -2.59 -2.42
C HIS A 69 -15.31 -2.25 -1.91
N GLU A 70 -16.31 -3.05 -2.27
CA GLU A 70 -17.70 -2.85 -1.82
C GLU A 70 -18.25 -1.43 -2.09
N GLY A 71 -17.85 -0.82 -3.21
CA GLY A 71 -18.25 0.54 -3.57
C GLY A 71 -17.45 1.66 -2.88
N ALA A 72 -16.53 1.34 -1.97
CA ALA A 72 -15.65 2.31 -1.31
C ALA A 72 -14.25 2.32 -1.93
N ALA A 73 -13.67 3.51 -2.09
CA ALA A 73 -12.28 3.65 -2.55
C ALA A 73 -11.32 3.15 -1.47
N VAL A 74 -10.36 2.32 -1.89
CA VAL A 74 -9.30 1.77 -1.04
C VAL A 74 -7.96 2.28 -1.56
N SER A 75 -7.05 2.55 -0.64
CA SER A 75 -5.66 2.89 -0.97
C SER A 75 -4.71 1.91 -0.29
N GLN A 76 -3.67 1.52 -1.00
CA GLN A 76 -2.64 0.63 -0.51
C GLN A 76 -1.29 1.35 -0.53
N TYR A 77 -0.55 1.25 0.57
CA TYR A 77 0.74 1.90 0.74
C TYR A 77 1.72 0.95 1.43
N PRO A 78 3.03 1.04 1.13
CA PRO A 78 4.04 0.35 1.92
C PRO A 78 4.07 0.88 3.36
N ASP A 79 4.31 -0.01 4.32
CA ASP A 79 4.49 0.35 5.73
C ASP A 79 5.95 0.76 5.98
N PHE A 80 6.16 2.04 6.30
CA PHE A 80 7.48 2.61 6.57
C PHE A 80 7.57 3.13 7.99
N THR A 81 8.77 3.02 8.57
CA THR A 81 9.08 3.67 9.84
C THR A 81 8.99 5.19 9.73
N GLN A 82 8.74 5.86 10.85
CA GLN A 82 8.62 7.33 10.91
C GLN A 82 9.84 8.02 10.29
N GLN A 83 11.05 7.55 10.61
CA GLN A 83 12.30 8.08 10.06
C GLN A 83 12.36 8.01 8.53
N VAL A 84 11.94 6.88 7.93
CA VAL A 84 11.90 6.73 6.47
C VAL A 84 10.83 7.62 5.86
N GLN A 85 9.66 7.73 6.49
CA GLN A 85 8.61 8.63 6.02
C GLN A 85 9.06 10.09 6.03
N ASP A 86 9.75 10.53 7.07
CA ASP A 86 10.24 11.90 7.18
C ASP A 86 11.34 12.20 6.16
N ALA A 87 12.26 11.27 5.94
CA ALA A 87 13.26 11.40 4.89
C ALA A 87 12.62 11.46 3.49
N ARG A 88 11.59 10.65 3.23
CA ARG A 88 10.83 10.71 1.97
C ARG A 88 10.07 12.02 1.80
N ARG A 89 9.51 12.59 2.89
CA ARG A 89 8.84 13.90 2.85
C ARG A 89 9.79 15.02 2.42
N GLN A 90 11.07 14.95 2.83
CA GLN A 90 12.08 15.92 2.41
C GLN A 90 12.40 15.85 0.91
N CYS A 91 12.16 14.71 0.25
CA CYS A 91 12.35 14.55 -1.19
C CYS A 91 11.18 15.09 -2.03
N ILE A 92 10.00 15.33 -1.45
CA ILE A 92 8.78 15.76 -2.17
C ILE A 92 9.00 17.01 -3.05
N PRO A 93 9.73 18.06 -2.60
CA PRO A 93 10.02 19.22 -3.45
C PRO A 93 10.81 18.84 -4.71
N GLY A 94 11.79 17.93 -4.58
CA GLY A 94 12.56 17.43 -5.71
C GLY A 94 11.71 16.59 -6.67
N GLU A 95 10.84 15.73 -6.14
CA GLU A 95 9.89 14.95 -6.96
C GLU A 95 8.98 15.87 -7.78
N ARG A 96 8.50 16.95 -7.17
CA ARG A 96 7.67 17.94 -7.85
C ARG A 96 8.42 18.61 -9.00
N GLN A 97 9.67 19.03 -8.78
CA GLN A 97 10.50 19.63 -9.83
C GLN A 97 10.75 18.65 -10.99
N LEU A 98 11.09 17.40 -10.69
CA LEU A 98 11.29 16.36 -11.71
C LEU A 98 10.02 16.10 -12.52
N ARG A 99 8.86 16.08 -11.85
CA ARG A 99 7.54 15.95 -12.51
C ARG A 99 7.21 17.14 -13.40
N GLU A 100 7.51 18.37 -12.97
CA GLU A 100 7.33 19.59 -13.75
C GLU A 100 8.23 19.58 -15.00
N MET A 101 9.45 19.07 -14.89
CA MET A 101 10.38 18.87 -16.01
C MET A 101 10.06 17.65 -16.89
N ARG A 102 9.03 16.86 -16.56
CA ARG A 102 8.66 15.61 -17.24
C ARG A 102 9.79 14.57 -17.32
N LEU A 103 10.67 14.57 -16.33
CA LEU A 103 11.72 13.56 -16.21
C LEU A 103 11.16 12.31 -15.54
N GLU A 104 11.59 11.14 -16.00
CA GLU A 104 11.31 9.89 -15.31
C GLU A 104 12.17 9.82 -14.04
N TYR A 105 11.52 9.54 -12.91
CA TYR A 105 12.20 9.39 -11.62
C TYR A 105 11.56 8.27 -10.82
N ARG A 106 12.29 7.75 -9.83
CA ARG A 106 11.80 6.73 -8.91
C ARG A 106 12.39 6.95 -7.53
N MET A 107 11.54 6.95 -6.52
CA MET A 107 11.97 6.98 -5.12
C MET A 107 12.34 5.58 -4.62
N LEU A 108 13.64 5.29 -4.60
CA LEU A 108 14.18 4.03 -4.11
C LEU A 108 14.19 4.00 -2.57
N TYR A 109 14.01 2.81 -2.00
CA TYR A 109 14.16 2.61 -0.56
C TYR A 109 15.61 2.90 -0.09
N PRO A 110 15.81 3.53 1.08
CA PRO A 110 14.78 4.10 1.96
C PRO A 110 14.17 5.41 1.44
N SER A 111 15.01 6.34 0.97
CA SER A 111 14.62 7.67 0.48
C SER A 111 15.67 8.23 -0.49
N ARG A 112 15.93 7.50 -1.57
CA ARG A 112 16.85 7.94 -2.65
C ARG A 112 16.01 8.35 -3.85
N LEU A 113 16.05 9.63 -4.19
CA LEU A 113 15.34 10.23 -5.31
C LEU A 113 16.29 10.42 -6.49
#